data_AF-A0A2J1DVP6-F1
#
_entry.id   AF-A0A2J1DVP6-F1
#
_cell.length_a   1.000
_cell.length_b   1.000
_cell.length_c   1.000
_cell.angle_alpha   90.00
_cell.angle_beta   90.00
_cell.angle_gamma   90.00
#
_symmetry.space_group_name_H-M   'P 1'
#
loop_
_entity.id
_entity.type
_entity.pdbx_description
1 polymer ?
#
loop_
_entity_poly.entity_id
_entity_poly.type
_entity_poly.pdbx_seq_one_letter_code
_entity_poly.pdbx_strand_id
1 'polypeptide(L)'
;MEFLGEDEQPYPQLRSVQIDDPEGVYQEILSFMTTLYQEAGLVHADLSEFNILYGPLLEFTAFLSLNLAIINLLPLPALDGGRIFFVFIEWIRGGRRISPKVENLIHMIGFFLLIGLMLTVTFQDIIRIAGN
;
A
#
# COMPACT_ATOMS: atom_id res chain seq x y z
N MET A 1 -23.32 5.76 -9.60
CA MET A 1 -22.60 6.14 -8.37
C MET A 1 -23.12 5.24 -7.27
N GLU A 2 -22.23 4.75 -6.42
CA GLU A 2 -22.59 3.90 -5.26
C GLU A 2 -22.97 4.80 -4.07
N PHE A 3 -23.93 4.35 -3.27
CA PHE A 3 -24.31 5.06 -2.04
C PHE A 3 -23.26 4.81 -0.96
N LEU A 4 -22.74 5.87 -0.36
CA LEU A 4 -21.74 5.81 0.69
C LEU A 4 -22.39 6.09 2.05
N GLY A 5 -22.75 5.03 2.77
CA GLY A 5 -23.40 5.11 4.06
C GLY A 5 -23.75 3.74 4.66
N GLU A 6 -24.18 3.73 5.91
CA GLU A 6 -24.68 2.55 6.63
C GLU A 6 -26.16 2.73 6.95
N ASP A 7 -26.95 1.66 6.87
CA ASP A 7 -28.38 1.66 7.24
C ASP A 7 -29.19 2.83 6.66
N GLU A 8 -28.98 3.11 5.36
CA GLU A 8 -29.61 4.22 4.61
C GLU A 8 -29.21 5.63 5.08
N GLN A 9 -28.30 5.75 6.05
CA GLN A 9 -27.73 7.04 6.48
C GLN A 9 -26.40 7.30 5.77
N PRO A 10 -26.22 8.47 5.14
CA PRO A 10 -24.97 8.80 4.49
C PRO A 10 -23.85 8.95 5.53
N TYR A 11 -22.63 8.57 5.18
CA TYR A 11 -21.48 8.87 6.02
C TYR A 11 -21.39 10.39 6.27
N PRO A 12 -21.08 10.82 7.50
CA PRO A 12 -21.00 12.23 7.83
C PRO A 12 -19.84 12.91 7.08
N GLN A 13 -19.96 14.21 6.87
CA GLN A 13 -18.85 15.01 6.33
C GLN A 13 -17.74 15.11 7.37
N LEU A 14 -16.49 15.17 6.91
CA LEU A 14 -15.31 15.26 7.78
C LEU A 14 -15.42 16.44 8.77
N ARG A 15 -15.95 17.58 8.31
CA ARG A 15 -16.20 18.76 9.15
C ARG A 15 -17.07 18.50 10.38
N SER A 16 -18.01 17.57 10.27
CA SER A 16 -19.06 17.33 11.27
C SER A 16 -18.69 16.28 12.30
N VAL A 17 -17.52 15.65 12.15
CA VAL A 17 -17.06 14.53 12.97
C VAL A 17 -15.99 15.01 13.94
N GLN A 18 -16.06 14.52 15.19
CA GLN A 18 -14.95 14.66 16.12
C GLN A 18 -13.91 13.60 15.77
N ILE A 19 -12.72 14.04 15.36
CA ILE A 19 -11.65 13.15 14.92
C ILE A 19 -10.78 12.78 16.12
N ASP A 20 -10.72 11.49 16.44
CA ASP A 20 -9.92 10.96 17.55
C ASP A 20 -8.42 10.92 17.20
N ASP A 21 -8.08 10.64 15.93
CA ASP A 21 -6.71 10.67 15.39
C ASP A 21 -6.56 11.65 14.21
N PRO A 22 -6.35 12.96 14.49
CA PRO A 22 -6.21 13.97 13.44
C PRO A 22 -5.00 13.76 12.53
N GLU A 23 -3.92 13.19 13.05
CA GLU A 23 -2.69 12.98 12.29
C GLU A 23 -2.89 11.87 11.26
N GLY A 24 -3.52 10.75 11.66
CA GLY A 24 -3.85 9.66 10.74
C GLY A 24 -4.71 10.13 9.56
N VAL A 25 -5.78 10.87 9.85
CA VAL A 25 -6.67 11.43 8.83
C VAL A 25 -5.94 12.41 7.91
N TYR A 26 -5.04 13.24 8.46
CA TYR A 26 -4.24 14.16 7.65
C TYR A 26 -3.33 13.42 6.65
N GLN A 27 -2.61 12.40 7.12
CA GLN A 27 -1.73 11.60 6.28
C GLN A 27 -2.52 10.88 5.16
N GLU A 28 -3.74 10.45 5.46
CA GLU A 28 -4.61 9.83 4.47
C GLU A 28 -5.05 10.79 3.37
N ILE A 29 -5.52 11.98 3.74
CA ILE A 29 -5.91 13.00 2.75
C ILE A 29 -4.72 13.34 1.86
N LEU A 30 -3.51 13.48 2.43
CA LEU A 30 -2.29 13.68 1.65
C LEU A 30 -1.98 12.51 0.72
N SER A 31 -2.14 11.27 1.18
CA SER A 31 -1.92 10.07 0.36
C SER A 31 -2.89 10.05 -0.82
N PHE A 32 -4.18 10.30 -0.57
CA PHE A 32 -5.20 10.36 -1.61
C PHE A 32 -4.94 11.47 -2.63
N MET A 33 -4.57 12.68 -2.17
CA MET A 33 -4.17 13.78 -3.04
C MET A 33 -2.97 13.39 -3.92
N THR A 34 -1.98 12.71 -3.33
CA THR A 34 -0.79 12.25 -4.04
C THR A 34 -1.17 11.24 -5.12
N THR A 35 -2.01 10.25 -4.79
CA THR A 35 -2.50 9.24 -5.74
C THR A 35 -3.33 9.87 -6.86
N LEU A 36 -4.25 10.79 -6.54
CA LEU A 36 -5.03 11.51 -7.54
C LEU A 36 -4.12 12.23 -8.54
N TYR A 37 -3.06 12.88 -8.06
CA TYR A 37 -2.15 13.63 -8.91
C TYR A 37 -1.21 12.71 -9.72
N GLN A 38 -0.57 11.75 -9.06
CA GLN A 38 0.51 10.94 -9.66
C GLN A 38 -0.02 9.79 -10.51
N GLU A 39 -1.13 9.16 -10.11
CA GLU A 39 -1.66 7.98 -10.78
C GLU A 39 -2.85 8.32 -11.68
N ALA A 40 -3.81 9.10 -11.18
CA ALA A 40 -5.00 9.46 -11.94
C ALA A 40 -4.81 10.70 -12.83
N GLY A 41 -3.76 11.50 -12.61
CA GLY A 41 -3.52 12.75 -13.34
C GLY A 41 -4.58 13.82 -13.08
N LEU A 42 -5.24 13.77 -11.93
CA LEU A 42 -6.35 14.64 -11.54
C LEU A 42 -5.96 15.53 -10.36
N VAL A 43 -6.56 16.71 -10.31
CA VAL A 43 -6.53 17.60 -9.15
C VAL A 43 -7.97 17.83 -8.72
N HIS A 44 -8.29 17.49 -7.47
CA HIS A 44 -9.60 17.82 -6.93
C HIS A 44 -9.61 19.30 -6.52
N ALA A 45 -10.15 20.15 -7.39
CA ALA A 45 -10.06 21.60 -7.30
C ALA A 45 -10.77 22.22 -6.08
N ASP A 46 -11.69 21.47 -5.46
CA ASP A 46 -12.46 21.89 -4.28
C ASP A 46 -12.30 20.89 -3.12
N LEU A 47 -11.08 20.41 -2.88
CA LEU A 47 -10.86 19.46 -1.78
C LEU A 47 -10.93 20.19 -0.44
N SER A 48 -12.00 19.92 0.29
CA SER A 48 -12.24 20.48 1.61
C SER A 48 -12.98 19.47 2.50
N GLU A 49 -12.98 19.72 3.80
CA GLU A 49 -13.72 18.98 4.82
C GLU A 49 -15.23 18.85 4.57
N PHE A 50 -15.79 19.62 3.64
CA PHE A 50 -17.19 19.56 3.22
C PHE A 50 -17.44 18.51 2.13
N ASN A 51 -16.42 18.20 1.33
CA ASN A 51 -16.50 17.30 0.18
C ASN A 51 -15.91 15.91 0.48
N ILE A 52 -15.44 15.70 1.71
CA ILE A 52 -14.91 14.43 2.20
C ILE A 52 -15.94 13.79 3.13
N LEU A 53 -16.34 12.56 2.83
CA LEU A 53 -17.16 11.73 3.70
C LEU A 53 -16.24 10.91 4.61
N TYR A 54 -16.52 10.93 5.91
CA TYR A 54 -15.78 10.17 6.92
C TYR A 54 -16.55 8.90 7.29
N GLY A 55 -15.93 7.74 7.10
CA GLY A 55 -16.54 6.45 7.42
C GLY A 55 -15.52 5.31 7.42
N PRO A 56 -15.95 4.08 7.74
CA PRO A 56 -15.07 2.92 7.92
C PRO A 56 -14.21 2.60 6.69
N LEU A 57 -14.70 2.90 5.48
CA LEU A 57 -13.96 2.69 4.23
C LEU A 57 -12.71 3.56 4.15
N LEU A 58 -12.77 4.80 4.64
CA LEU A 58 -11.65 5.74 4.65
C LEU A 58 -10.58 5.19 5.62
N GLU A 59 -10.95 4.96 6.88
CA GLU A 59 -10.04 4.34 7.87
C GLU A 59 -9.43 3.00 7.42
N PHE A 60 -10.24 2.12 6.82
CA PHE A 60 -9.78 0.85 6.27
C PHE A 60 -8.78 1.07 5.12
N THR A 61 -9.07 1.99 4.20
CA THR A 61 -8.17 2.30 3.08
C THR A 61 -6.85 2.89 3.59
N ALA A 62 -6.88 3.74 4.62
CA ALA A 62 -5.69 4.24 5.31
C ALA A 62 -4.85 3.09 5.89
N PHE A 63 -5.50 2.20 6.64
CA PHE A 63 -4.85 1.05 7.24
C PHE A 63 -4.20 0.15 6.17
N LEU A 64 -4.90 -0.13 5.08
CA LEU A 64 -4.41 -0.97 3.99
C LEU A 64 -3.24 -0.31 3.26
N SER A 65 -3.38 0.97 2.92
CA SER A 65 -2.35 1.76 2.23
C SER A 65 -1.06 1.83 3.04
N LEU A 66 -1.16 2.06 4.35
CA LEU A 66 0.00 2.09 5.24
C LEU A 66 0.69 0.72 5.32
N ASN A 67 -0.08 -0.37 5.46
CA ASN A 67 0.49 -1.72 5.47
C ASN A 67 1.20 -2.05 4.15
N LEU A 68 0.61 -1.68 3.01
CA LEU A 68 1.22 -1.87 1.70
C LEU A 68 2.50 -1.05 1.56
N ALA A 69 2.50 0.20 2.01
CA ALA A 69 3.69 1.06 2.01
C ALA A 69 4.84 0.44 2.84
N ILE A 70 4.53 -0.08 4.05
CA ILE A 70 5.51 -0.74 4.91
C ILE A 70 6.05 -2.02 4.26
N ILE A 71 5.18 -2.86 3.70
CA ILE A 71 5.57 -4.11 3.03
C ILE A 71 6.45 -3.79 1.81
N ASN A 72 6.07 -2.81 0.99
CA ASN A 72 6.83 -2.40 -0.19
C ASN A 72 8.19 -1.80 0.14
N LEU A 73 8.42 -1.32 1.37
CA LEU A 73 9.72 -0.83 1.81
C LEU A 73 10.70 -1.96 2.21
N LEU A 74 10.20 -3.19 2.43
CA LEU A 74 11.04 -4.32 2.81
C LEU A 74 12.03 -4.69 1.70
N PRO A 75 13.25 -5.14 2.05
CA PRO A 75 14.28 -5.52 1.08
C PRO A 75 14.01 -6.92 0.49
N LEU A 76 12.80 -7.15 0.00
CA LEU A 76 12.39 -8.40 -0.62
C LEU A 76 12.50 -8.31 -2.15
N PRO A 77 12.97 -9.37 -2.82
CA PRO A 77 12.97 -9.42 -4.28
C PRO A 77 11.53 -9.29 -4.82
N ALA A 78 11.34 -8.44 -5.83
CA ALA A 78 10.07 -8.13 -6.51
C ALA A 78 9.22 -7.02 -5.87
N LEU A 79 9.60 -6.54 -4.68
CA LEU A 79 9.07 -5.31 -4.09
C LEU A 79 10.00 -4.13 -4.38
N ASP A 80 9.45 -2.91 -4.30
CA ASP A 80 10.18 -1.66 -4.52
C ASP A 80 11.39 -1.50 -3.58
N GLY A 81 11.24 -1.93 -2.33
CA GLY A 81 12.28 -1.94 -1.30
C GLY A 81 13.47 -2.82 -1.65
N GLY A 82 13.29 -3.86 -2.47
CA GLY A 82 14.39 -4.65 -3.03
C GLY A 82 15.30 -3.81 -3.93
N ARG A 83 14.72 -2.96 -4.79
CA ARG A 83 15.47 -2.03 -5.64
C ARG A 83 16.19 -0.98 -4.80
N ILE A 84 15.50 -0.42 -3.81
CA ILE A 84 16.09 0.56 -2.87
C ILE A 84 17.31 -0.05 -2.17
N PHE A 85 17.21 -1.31 -1.73
CA PHE A 85 18.31 -2.03 -1.10
C PHE A 85 19.51 -2.24 -2.04
N PHE A 86 19.28 -2.59 -3.31
CA PHE A 86 20.37 -2.67 -4.29
C PHE A 86 21.05 -1.32 -4.53
N VAL A 87 20.28 -0.25 -4.67
CA VAL A 87 20.82 1.12 -4.81
C VAL A 87 21.63 1.52 -3.57
N PHE A 88 21.17 1.14 -2.37
CA PHE A 88 21.90 1.37 -1.13
C PHE A 88 23.25 0.62 -1.10
N ILE A 89 23.28 -0.65 -1.54
CA ILE A 89 24.53 -1.40 -1.70
C ILE A 89 25.46 -0.77 -2.75
N GLU A 90 24.92 -0.33 -3.89
CA GLU A 90 25.69 0.34 -4.93
C GLU A 90 26.35 1.62 -4.40
N TRP A 91 25.62 2.39 -3.59
CA TRP A 91 26.11 3.59 -2.95
C TRP A 91 27.27 3.29 -1.98
N ILE A 92 27.11 2.29 -1.10
CA ILE A 92 28.18 1.84 -0.18
C ILE A 92 29.41 1.34 -0.95
N ARG A 93 29.21 0.69 -2.11
CA ARG A 93 30.31 0.14 -2.94
C ARG A 93 30.98 1.19 -3.84
N GLY A 94 30.75 2.47 -3.60
CA GLY A 94 31.37 3.57 -4.35
C GLY A 94 30.72 3.84 -5.71
N GLY A 95 29.41 3.64 -5.83
CA GLY A 95 28.64 3.96 -7.04
C GLY A 95 28.80 2.96 -8.19
N ARG A 96 29.44 1.81 -7.94
CA ARG A 96 29.58 0.75 -8.95
C ARG A 96 28.24 0.04 -9.15
N ARG A 97 27.55 0.42 -10.23
CA ARG A 97 26.28 -0.20 -10.64
C ARG A 97 26.41 -1.72 -10.73
N ILE A 98 25.44 -2.42 -10.14
CA ILE A 98 25.22 -3.84 -10.38
C ILE A 98 24.69 -3.95 -11.81
N SER A 99 25.18 -4.95 -12.56
CA SER A 99 24.70 -5.12 -13.92
C SER A 99 23.19 -5.43 -13.91
N PRO A 100 22.37 -4.77 -14.75
CA PRO A 100 20.92 -4.99 -14.78
C PRO A 100 20.52 -6.46 -14.99
N LYS A 101 21.37 -7.24 -15.66
CA LYS A 101 21.18 -8.69 -15.86
C LYS A 101 21.21 -9.47 -14.54
N VAL A 102 22.13 -9.13 -13.64
CA VAL A 102 22.27 -9.79 -12.33
C VAL A 102 21.10 -9.38 -11.43
N GLU A 103 20.73 -8.11 -11.45
CA GLU A 103 19.60 -7.61 -10.68
C GLU A 103 18.28 -8.27 -11.10
N ASN A 104 17.99 -8.31 -12.41
CA ASN A 104 16.82 -9.01 -12.95
C ASN A 104 16.82 -10.50 -12.61
N LEU A 105 17.99 -11.16 -12.64
CA LEU A 105 18.09 -12.57 -12.28
C LEU A 105 17.76 -12.80 -10.81
N ILE A 106 18.28 -11.96 -9.90
CA ILE A 106 17.99 -12.05 -8.47
C ILE A 106 16.51 -11.77 -8.21
N HIS A 107 15.94 -10.75 -8.83
CA HIS A 107 14.51 -10.47 -8.73
C HIS A 107 13.65 -11.63 -9.23
N MET A 108 13.98 -12.22 -10.38
CA MET A 108 13.23 -13.33 -10.94
C MET A 108 13.31 -14.58 -10.04
N ILE A 109 14.51 -14.94 -9.58
CA ILE A 109 14.69 -16.09 -8.66
C ILE A 109 13.92 -15.85 -7.36
N GLY A 110 14.07 -14.66 -6.77
CA GLY A 110 13.38 -14.31 -5.53
C GLY A 110 11.86 -14.28 -5.70
N PHE A 111 11.36 -13.79 -6.83
CA PHE A 111 9.93 -13.82 -7.15
C PHE A 111 9.39 -15.26 -7.22
N PHE A 112 10.05 -16.16 -7.94
CA PHE A 112 9.63 -17.57 -8.00
C PHE A 112 9.74 -18.26 -6.65
N LEU A 113 10.75 -17.93 -5.84
CA LEU A 113 10.88 -18.45 -4.49
C LEU A 113 9.71 -17.99 -3.60
N LEU A 114 9.34 -16.71 -3.67
CA LEU A 114 8.20 -16.16 -2.93
C LEU A 114 6.88 -16.81 -3.35
N ILE A 115 6.63 -16.97 -4.64
CA ILE A 115 5.45 -17.69 -5.14
C ILE A 115 5.45 -19.15 -4.67
N GLY A 116 6.60 -19.83 -4.75
CA GLY A 116 6.73 -21.20 -4.28
C GLY A 116 6.47 -21.34 -2.78
N LEU A 117 6.97 -20.41 -1.97
CA LEU A 117 6.71 -20.34 -0.54
C LEU A 117 5.22 -20.09 -0.26
N MET A 118 4.62 -19.12 -0.95
CA MET A 118 3.19 -18.79 -0.82
C MET A 118 2.32 -20.01 -1.11
N LEU A 119 2.58 -20.73 -2.21
CA LEU A 119 1.85 -21.95 -2.56
C LEU A 119 2.03 -23.05 -1.52
N THR A 120 3.25 -23.23 -1.01
CA THR A 120 3.57 -24.25 0.00
C THR A 120 2.81 -23.97 1.30
N VAL A 121 2.86 -22.73 1.80
CA VAL A 121 2.15 -22.33 3.02
C VAL A 121 0.64 -22.44 2.83
N THR A 122 0.11 -21.92 1.72
CA THR A 122 -1.32 -22.00 1.40
C THR A 122 -1.79 -23.46 1.35
N PHE A 123 -1.01 -24.37 0.76
CA PHE A 123 -1.34 -25.79 0.70
C PHE A 123 -1.34 -26.44 2.09
N GLN A 124 -0.37 -26.09 2.95
CA GLN A 124 -0.34 -26.56 4.33
C GLN A 124 -1.55 -26.05 5.13
N ASP A 125 -1.92 -24.78 4.95
CA ASP A 125 -3.08 -24.18 5.60
C ASP A 125 -4.38 -24.86 5.16
N ILE A 126 -4.53 -25.14 3.86
CA ILE A 126 -5.70 -25.88 3.33
C ILE A 126 -5.78 -27.28 3.92
N ILE A 127 -4.68 -28.04 3.95
CA ILE A 127 -4.67 -29.38 4.55
C ILE A 127 -5.02 -29.31 6.04
N ARG A 128 -4.48 -28.33 6.76
CA ARG A 128 -4.74 -28.16 8.19
C ARG A 128 -6.20 -27.82 8.47
N ILE A 129 -6.83 -27.02 7.62
CA ILE A 129 -8.25 -26.65 7.74
C ILE A 129 -9.16 -27.82 7.32
N ALA A 130 -8.79 -28.58 6.28
CA ALA A 130 -9.61 -29.68 5.77
C ALA A 130 -9.43 -31.01 6.52
N GLY A 131 -8.30 -31.19 7.21
CA GLY A 131 -7.97 -32.39 8.00
C GLY A 131 -8.38 -32.32 9.47
N ASN A 132 -8.87 -31.17 9.92
CA ASN A 132 -9.53 -30.96 11.22
C ASN A 132 -11.04 -30.82 11.01
#